data_AF-V9KG87-F1
#
_entry.id   AF-V9KG87-F1
#
_cell.length_a   1.000
_cell.length_b   1.000
_cell.length_c   1.000
_cell.angle_alpha   90.00
_cell.angle_beta   90.00
_cell.angle_gamma   90.00
#
_symmetry.space_group_name_H-M   'P 1'
#
loop_
_entity.id
_entity.type
_entity.pdbx_description
1 polymer ?
#
loop_
_entity_poly.entity_id
_entity_poly.type
_entity_poly.pdbx_seq_one_letter_code
_entity_poly.pdbx_strand_id
1 'polypeptide(L)'
;DALPIYSCVYKCVCQQHSEQMYCDLITKITSHLRRVSEELQVSPPDVYIERFNAALSQYMGALQSIVPLFIYMNKFYIETKLNRDLKDDLIKLFTEQVAEKHVSTLMPLLIEAQSTPFKITPSTMANIVKGLYTLRPEWAQMAPSLFSKFIPNILPPALECELSEYAAQDQKLQRELMQNGFARGDQSRKRAGEELMYNGSTSCASARGFR
;
A
#
# COMPACT_ATOMS: atom_id res chain seq x y z
N ASP A 1 0.18 31.60 0.57
CA ASP A 1 -0.22 32.02 -0.79
C ASP A 1 -1.32 31.19 -1.48
N ALA A 2 -2.08 30.32 -0.78
CA ALA A 2 -3.16 29.53 -1.41
C ALA A 2 -4.52 30.25 -1.55
N LEU A 3 -4.78 31.28 -0.73
CA LEU A 3 -6.05 32.03 -0.72
C LEU A 3 -6.40 32.69 -2.07
N PRO A 4 -5.46 33.32 -2.79
CA PRO A 4 -5.75 33.90 -4.12
C PRO A 4 -6.16 32.84 -5.14
N ILE A 5 -5.53 31.67 -5.11
CA ILE A 5 -5.82 30.56 -6.03
C ILE A 5 -7.21 29.99 -5.75
N TYR A 6 -7.54 29.76 -4.48
CA TYR A 6 -8.88 29.29 -4.10
C TYR A 6 -9.98 30.27 -4.52
N SER A 7 -9.75 31.57 -4.33
CA SER A 7 -10.68 32.61 -4.78
C SER A 7 -10.84 32.63 -6.31
N CYS A 8 -9.75 32.40 -7.05
CA CYS A 8 -9.78 32.31 -8.50
C CYS A 8 -10.63 31.11 -8.97
N VAL A 9 -10.39 29.92 -8.42
CA VAL A 9 -11.17 28.71 -8.73
C VAL A 9 -12.65 28.94 -8.46
N TYR A 10 -12.99 29.50 -7.29
CA TYR A 10 -14.38 29.85 -6.95
C TYR A 10 -15.01 30.78 -7.99
N LYS A 11 -14.35 31.88 -8.35
CA LYS A 11 -14.86 32.84 -9.34
C LYS A 11 -15.10 32.19 -10.70
N CYS A 12 -14.14 31.40 -11.18
CA CYS A 12 -14.27 30.72 -12.46
C CYS A 12 -15.43 29.72 -12.47
N VAL A 13 -15.68 29.01 -11.37
CA VAL A 13 -16.86 28.12 -11.25
C VAL A 13 -18.16 28.93 -11.26
N CYS A 14 -18.24 30.03 -10.49
CA CYS A 14 -19.41 30.92 -10.50
C CYS A 14 -19.68 31.54 -11.87
N GLN A 15 -18.64 31.78 -12.66
CA GLN A 15 -18.71 32.29 -14.04
C GLN A 15 -18.95 31.19 -15.09
N GLN A 16 -19.30 29.97 -14.67
CA GLN A 16 -19.59 28.82 -15.55
C GLN A 16 -18.41 28.30 -16.39
N HIS A 17 -17.17 28.57 -15.97
CA HIS A 17 -15.96 28.06 -16.63
C HIS A 17 -15.46 26.71 -16.06
N SER A 18 -16.30 25.97 -15.33
CA SER A 18 -15.89 24.73 -14.65
C SER A 18 -15.43 23.64 -15.59
N GLU A 19 -16.12 23.45 -16.72
CA GLU A 19 -15.77 22.43 -17.71
C GLU A 19 -14.39 22.69 -18.32
N GLN A 20 -14.16 23.91 -18.80
CA GLN A 20 -12.87 24.31 -19.36
C GLN A 20 -11.75 24.17 -18.32
N MET A 21 -11.98 24.63 -17.08
CA MET A 21 -10.99 24.50 -16.01
C MET A 21 -10.65 23.04 -15.70
N TYR A 22 -11.64 22.16 -15.67
CA TYR A 22 -11.42 20.72 -15.50
C TYR A 22 -10.61 20.15 -16.67
N CYS A 23 -10.99 20.45 -17.93
CA CYS A 23 -10.26 19.99 -19.11
C CYS A 23 -8.79 20.47 -19.11
N ASP A 24 -8.56 21.73 -18.74
CA ASP A 24 -7.21 22.31 -18.65
C ASP A 24 -6.38 21.63 -17.56
N LEU A 25 -6.97 21.39 -16.39
CA LEU A 25 -6.32 20.68 -15.28
C LEU A 25 -5.91 19.26 -15.70
N ILE A 26 -6.85 18.49 -16.25
CA ILE A 26 -6.62 17.12 -16.71
C ILE A 26 -5.54 17.09 -17.80
N THR A 27 -5.62 17.99 -18.78
CA THR A 27 -4.64 18.07 -19.88
C THR A 27 -3.24 18.40 -19.36
N LYS A 28 -3.14 19.36 -18.43
CA LYS A 28 -1.85 19.77 -17.86
C LYS A 28 -1.20 18.65 -17.05
N ILE A 29 -1.97 17.96 -16.21
CA ILE A 29 -1.48 16.84 -15.40
C ILE A 29 -1.12 15.66 -16.31
N THR A 30 -1.96 15.31 -17.28
CA THR A 30 -1.67 14.25 -18.26
C THR A 30 -0.34 14.49 -18.98
N SER A 31 -0.11 15.74 -19.43
CA SER A 31 1.14 16.11 -20.11
C SER A 31 2.37 15.96 -19.21
N HIS A 32 2.24 16.30 -17.92
CA HIS A 32 3.31 16.11 -16.95
C HIS A 32 3.56 14.62 -16.69
N LEU A 33 2.52 13.83 -16.45
CA LEU A 33 2.63 12.39 -16.19
C LEU A 33 3.23 11.63 -17.35
N ARG A 34 2.95 12.04 -18.59
CA ARG A 34 3.58 11.44 -19.77
C ARG A 34 5.10 11.60 -19.75
N ARG A 35 5.60 12.78 -19.41
CA ARG A 35 7.05 13.03 -19.27
C ARG A 35 7.66 12.20 -18.14
N VAL A 36 6.98 12.12 -17.00
CA VAL A 36 7.41 11.26 -15.89
C VAL A 36 7.51 9.79 -16.33
N SER A 37 6.54 9.30 -17.11
CA SER A 37 6.58 7.95 -17.67
C SER A 37 7.74 7.75 -18.66
N GLU A 38 8.00 8.72 -19.53
CA GLU A 38 9.15 8.69 -20.46
C GLU A 38 10.49 8.65 -19.72
N GLU A 39 10.64 9.47 -18.67
CA GLU A 39 11.84 9.48 -17.81
C GLU A 39 12.04 8.15 -17.06
N LEU A 40 10.95 7.54 -16.57
CA LEU A 40 10.99 6.21 -15.97
C LEU A 40 11.38 5.14 -17.00
N GLN A 41 10.89 5.24 -18.23
CA GLN A 41 11.16 4.25 -19.27
C GLN A 41 12.64 4.15 -19.63
N VAL A 42 13.37 5.26 -19.60
CA VAL A 42 14.83 5.30 -19.88
C VAL A 42 15.68 5.09 -18.63
N SER A 43 15.08 4.89 -17.46
CA SER A 43 15.81 4.71 -16.21
C SER A 43 16.50 3.34 -16.15
N PRO A 44 17.74 3.25 -15.63
CA PRO A 44 18.44 1.97 -15.51
C PRO A 44 17.78 1.08 -14.45
N PRO A 45 17.85 -0.26 -14.60
CA PRO A 45 17.20 -1.22 -13.70
C PRO A 45 17.56 -1.03 -12.22
N ASP A 46 18.83 -0.69 -11.93
CA ASP A 46 19.38 -0.61 -10.56
C ASP A 46 18.77 0.52 -9.71
N VAL A 47 18.17 1.53 -10.32
CA VAL A 47 17.52 2.66 -9.63
C VAL A 47 16.03 2.77 -9.98
N TYR A 48 15.54 1.84 -10.79
CA TYR A 48 14.20 1.92 -11.37
C TYR A 48 13.13 1.91 -10.30
N ILE A 49 13.28 1.06 -9.28
CA ILE A 49 12.32 0.91 -8.20
C ILE A 49 12.25 2.18 -7.36
N GLU A 50 13.40 2.77 -7.02
CA GLU A 50 13.49 4.03 -6.27
C GLU A 50 12.87 5.18 -7.06
N ARG A 51 13.13 5.26 -8.38
CA ARG A 51 12.57 6.29 -9.26
C ARG A 51 11.06 6.18 -9.37
N PHE A 52 10.54 4.97 -9.56
CA PHE A 52 9.10 4.73 -9.58
C PHE A 52 8.47 5.12 -8.23
N ASN A 53 9.07 4.70 -7.11
CA ASN A 53 8.59 5.05 -5.78
C ASN A 53 8.58 6.56 -5.53
N ALA A 54 9.61 7.27 -6.00
CA ALA A 54 9.69 8.72 -5.89
C ALA A 54 8.55 9.39 -6.68
N ALA A 55 8.34 8.98 -7.94
CA ALA A 55 7.25 9.49 -8.78
C ALA A 55 5.87 9.24 -8.16
N LEU A 56 5.64 8.01 -7.68
CA LEU A 56 4.41 7.61 -7.00
C LEU A 56 4.17 8.44 -5.73
N SER A 57 5.18 8.53 -4.85
CA SER A 57 5.09 9.25 -3.58
C SER A 57 4.86 10.74 -3.80
N GLN A 58 5.58 11.34 -4.76
CA GLN A 58 5.42 12.74 -5.11
C GLN A 58 4.02 13.02 -5.67
N TYR A 59 3.51 12.15 -6.54
CA TYR A 59 2.17 12.31 -7.10
C TYR A 59 1.09 12.20 -6.01
N MET A 60 1.12 11.13 -5.21
CA MET A 60 0.16 10.92 -4.12
C MET A 60 0.20 12.05 -3.08
N GLY A 61 1.39 12.57 -2.79
CA GLY A 61 1.57 13.75 -1.95
C GLY A 61 0.98 15.02 -2.59
N ALA A 62 1.21 15.24 -3.88
CA ALA A 62 0.68 16.39 -4.60
C ALA A 62 -0.87 16.41 -4.61
N LEU A 63 -1.52 15.24 -4.71
CA LEU A 63 -2.98 15.13 -4.63
C LEU A 63 -3.55 15.73 -3.34
N GLN A 64 -2.83 15.64 -2.22
CA GLN A 64 -3.26 16.24 -0.94
C GLN A 64 -3.38 17.77 -1.00
N SER A 65 -2.72 18.41 -1.97
CA SER A 65 -2.79 19.85 -2.18
C SER A 65 -3.71 20.23 -3.35
N ILE A 66 -3.68 19.46 -4.45
CA ILE A 66 -4.47 19.76 -5.66
C ILE A 66 -5.97 19.59 -5.38
N VAL A 67 -6.38 18.48 -4.77
CA VAL A 67 -7.82 18.18 -4.58
C VAL A 67 -8.50 19.26 -3.72
N PRO A 68 -7.94 19.70 -2.56
CA PRO A 68 -8.55 20.78 -1.79
C PRO A 68 -8.60 22.13 -2.51
N LEU A 69 -7.61 22.44 -3.37
CA LEU A 69 -7.62 23.68 -4.16
C LEU A 69 -8.80 23.73 -5.14
N PHE A 70 -9.18 22.58 -5.69
CA PHE A 70 -10.27 22.45 -6.65
C PHE A 70 -11.58 21.94 -6.04
N ILE A 71 -11.71 21.93 -4.71
CA ILE A 71 -12.87 21.33 -4.01
C ILE A 71 -14.20 21.93 -4.46
N TYR A 72 -14.23 23.23 -4.79
CA TYR A 72 -15.44 23.89 -5.27
C TYR A 72 -15.82 23.41 -6.68
N MET A 73 -14.84 23.23 -7.57
CA MET A 73 -15.08 22.62 -8.89
C MET A 73 -15.49 21.15 -8.75
N ASN A 74 -14.88 20.39 -7.82
CA ASN A 74 -15.28 19.01 -7.54
C ASN A 74 -16.77 18.94 -7.21
N LYS A 75 -17.19 19.70 -6.21
CA LYS A 75 -18.57 19.67 -5.70
C LYS A 75 -19.60 20.15 -6.73
N PHE A 76 -19.35 21.27 -7.41
CA PHE A 76 -20.37 21.94 -8.24
C PHE A 76 -20.32 21.59 -9.73
N TYR A 77 -19.30 20.84 -10.16
CA TYR A 77 -19.22 20.39 -11.54
C TYR A 77 -19.00 18.87 -11.63
N ILE A 78 -17.94 18.34 -11.02
CA ILE A 78 -17.55 16.94 -11.22
C ILE A 78 -18.55 16.00 -10.53
N GLU A 79 -18.85 16.19 -9.25
CA GLU A 79 -19.82 15.38 -8.51
C GLU A 79 -21.23 15.56 -9.05
N THR A 80 -21.67 16.80 -9.25
CA THR A 80 -23.06 17.13 -9.58
C THR A 80 -23.43 16.94 -11.05
N LYS A 81 -22.53 17.21 -11.99
CA LYS A 81 -22.80 17.06 -13.44
C LYS A 81 -22.20 15.80 -14.03
N LEU A 82 -21.02 15.37 -13.59
CA LEU A 82 -20.31 14.22 -14.16
C LEU A 82 -20.48 12.94 -13.33
N ASN A 83 -21.05 13.04 -12.12
CA ASN A 83 -21.22 11.93 -11.17
C ASN A 83 -19.90 11.17 -10.91
N ARG A 84 -18.83 11.93 -10.68
CA ARG A 84 -17.46 11.47 -10.46
C ARG A 84 -16.81 12.21 -9.30
N ASP A 85 -15.62 11.77 -8.90
CA ASP A 85 -14.77 12.45 -7.93
C ASP A 85 -13.41 12.83 -8.56
N LEU A 86 -12.93 14.04 -8.25
CA LEU A 86 -11.68 14.55 -8.78
C LEU A 86 -10.48 13.74 -8.31
N LYS A 87 -10.45 13.30 -7.05
CA LYS A 87 -9.32 12.50 -6.56
C LYS A 87 -9.27 11.17 -7.32
N ASP A 88 -10.41 10.55 -7.55
CA ASP A 88 -10.50 9.30 -8.32
C ASP A 88 -10.09 9.51 -9.79
N ASP A 89 -10.52 10.59 -10.43
CA ASP A 89 -10.10 10.96 -11.79
C ASP A 89 -8.57 11.16 -11.87
N LEU A 90 -7.96 11.80 -10.88
CA LEU A 90 -6.52 12.03 -10.81
C LEU A 90 -5.74 10.74 -10.51
N ILE A 91 -6.22 9.89 -9.60
CA ILE A 91 -5.65 8.56 -9.35
C ILE A 91 -5.66 7.74 -10.64
N LYS A 92 -6.79 7.72 -11.34
CA LYS A 92 -6.95 7.04 -12.63
C LYS A 92 -5.95 7.55 -13.68
N LEU A 93 -5.73 8.87 -13.75
CA LEU A 93 -4.71 9.44 -14.65
C LEU A 93 -3.31 8.89 -14.39
N PHE A 94 -2.87 8.79 -13.13
CA PHE A 94 -1.56 8.20 -12.83
C PHE A 94 -1.53 6.72 -13.16
N THR A 95 -2.62 5.99 -12.88
CA THR A 95 -2.77 4.58 -13.25
C THR A 95 -2.54 4.37 -14.75
N GLU A 96 -3.26 5.10 -15.60
CA GLU A 96 -3.23 4.94 -17.07
C GLU A 96 -1.96 5.51 -17.71
N GLN A 97 -1.50 6.67 -17.26
CA GLN A 97 -0.40 7.37 -17.92
C GLN A 97 0.97 6.88 -17.49
N VAL A 98 1.08 6.32 -16.28
CA VAL A 98 2.35 5.88 -15.69
C VAL A 98 2.27 4.41 -15.29
N ALA A 99 1.47 4.06 -14.28
CA ALA A 99 1.62 2.77 -13.62
C ALA A 99 1.34 1.56 -14.54
N GLU A 100 0.31 1.61 -15.40
CA GLU A 100 0.01 0.55 -16.37
C GLU A 100 1.17 0.26 -17.32
N LYS A 101 1.90 1.29 -17.74
CA LYS A 101 3.03 1.15 -18.68
C LYS A 101 4.27 0.55 -18.02
N HIS A 102 4.37 0.68 -16.69
CA HIS A 102 5.55 0.30 -15.92
C HIS A 102 5.35 -0.95 -15.07
N VAL A 103 4.11 -1.37 -14.79
CA VAL A 103 3.83 -2.49 -13.88
C VAL A 103 4.44 -3.81 -14.34
N SER A 104 4.46 -4.09 -15.64
CA SER A 104 5.04 -5.31 -16.21
C SER A 104 6.56 -5.38 -16.04
N THR A 105 7.26 -4.24 -16.07
CA THR A 105 8.70 -4.13 -15.82
C THR A 105 9.01 -4.07 -14.32
N LEU A 106 8.17 -3.39 -13.56
CA LEU A 106 8.37 -3.16 -12.12
C LEU A 106 8.14 -4.45 -11.31
N MET A 107 7.10 -5.23 -11.63
CA MET A 107 6.71 -6.39 -10.82
C MET A 107 7.83 -7.44 -10.69
N PRO A 108 8.52 -7.86 -11.77
CA PRO A 108 9.65 -8.79 -11.66
C PRO A 108 10.79 -8.25 -10.80
N LEU A 109 11.11 -6.95 -10.94
CA LEU A 109 12.17 -6.30 -10.15
C LEU A 109 11.82 -6.29 -8.65
N LEU A 110 10.56 -6.06 -8.30
CA LEU A 110 10.11 -6.10 -6.90
C LEU A 110 10.21 -7.51 -6.32
N ILE A 111 9.85 -8.53 -7.09
CA ILE A 111 9.97 -9.94 -6.68
C ILE A 111 11.45 -10.31 -6.44
N GLU A 112 12.33 -9.94 -7.38
CA GLU A 112 13.77 -10.19 -7.25
C GLU A 112 14.38 -9.45 -6.04
N ALA A 113 14.00 -8.18 -5.87
CA ALA A 113 14.45 -7.37 -4.75
C ALA A 113 14.00 -7.91 -3.40
N GLN A 114 12.81 -8.51 -3.33
CA GLN A 114 12.33 -9.16 -2.12
C GLN A 114 13.18 -10.39 -1.74
N SER A 115 13.66 -11.15 -2.72
CA SER A 115 14.51 -12.32 -2.47
C SER A 115 15.96 -11.96 -2.18
N THR A 116 16.35 -10.69 -2.32
CA THR A 116 17.72 -10.20 -2.12
C THR A 116 17.80 -9.32 -0.88
N PRO A 117 18.43 -9.78 0.22
CA PRO A 117 18.56 -8.99 1.43
C PRO A 117 19.21 -7.62 1.17
N PHE A 118 18.67 -6.56 1.80
CA PHE A 118 19.17 -5.18 1.75
C PHE A 118 19.16 -4.47 0.39
N LYS A 119 18.68 -5.12 -0.69
CA LYS A 119 18.58 -4.47 -2.01
C LYS A 119 17.65 -3.26 -1.97
N ILE A 120 16.54 -3.36 -1.23
CA ILE A 120 15.55 -2.28 -1.07
C ILE A 120 15.09 -2.20 0.38
N THR A 121 14.86 -0.97 0.85
CA THR A 121 14.34 -0.77 2.20
C THR A 121 12.89 -1.30 2.32
N PRO A 122 12.50 -1.90 3.46
CA PRO A 122 11.13 -2.37 3.66
C PRO A 122 10.07 -1.27 3.50
N SER A 123 10.40 -0.01 3.81
CA SER A 123 9.49 1.13 3.65
C SER A 123 9.25 1.47 2.17
N THR A 124 10.29 1.48 1.34
CA THR A 124 10.14 1.64 -0.12
C THR A 124 9.25 0.54 -0.69
N MET A 125 9.52 -0.73 -0.35
CA MET A 125 8.72 -1.85 -0.82
C MET A 125 7.25 -1.73 -0.38
N ALA A 126 7.01 -1.42 0.89
CA ALA A 126 5.66 -1.24 1.43
C ALA A 126 4.91 -0.10 0.73
N ASN A 127 5.57 1.03 0.48
CA ASN A 127 4.98 2.19 -0.18
C ASN A 127 4.55 1.87 -1.61
N ILE A 128 5.42 1.20 -2.37
CA ILE A 128 5.11 0.80 -3.75
C ILE A 128 3.96 -0.19 -3.75
N VAL A 129 4.02 -1.26 -2.94
CA VAL A 129 2.97 -2.30 -2.92
C VAL A 129 1.62 -1.71 -2.53
N LYS A 130 1.56 -0.89 -1.47
CA LYS A 130 0.32 -0.22 -1.05
C LYS A 130 -0.18 0.78 -2.09
N GLY A 131 0.74 1.50 -2.74
CA GLY A 131 0.38 2.45 -3.80
C GLY A 131 -0.13 1.76 -5.06
N LEU A 132 0.50 0.69 -5.52
CA LEU A 132 0.01 -0.13 -6.62
C LEU A 132 -1.38 -0.69 -6.33
N TYR A 133 -1.61 -1.18 -5.12
CA TYR A 133 -2.94 -1.66 -4.71
C TYR A 133 -3.98 -0.54 -4.67
N THR A 134 -3.58 0.67 -4.24
CA THR A 134 -4.45 1.85 -4.26
C THR A 134 -4.83 2.26 -5.69
N LEU A 135 -3.87 2.16 -6.62
CA LEU A 135 -4.07 2.49 -8.03
C LEU A 135 -4.95 1.47 -8.75
N ARG A 136 -4.71 0.18 -8.49
CA ARG A 136 -5.45 -0.96 -9.06
C ARG A 136 -5.26 -2.23 -8.21
N PRO A 137 -6.28 -2.63 -7.42
CA PRO A 137 -6.20 -3.82 -6.56
C PRO A 137 -5.91 -5.13 -7.31
N GLU A 138 -6.37 -5.26 -8.56
CA GLU A 138 -6.24 -6.45 -9.39
C GLU A 138 -4.78 -6.83 -9.66
N TRP A 139 -3.85 -5.87 -9.59
CA TRP A 139 -2.42 -6.15 -9.72
C TRP A 139 -1.85 -7.01 -8.60
N ALA A 140 -2.55 -7.12 -7.46
CA ALA A 140 -2.17 -8.07 -6.42
C ALA A 140 -2.13 -9.51 -6.93
N GLN A 141 -2.91 -9.86 -7.96
CA GLN A 141 -2.93 -11.19 -8.58
C GLN A 141 -1.62 -11.51 -9.32
N MET A 142 -0.85 -10.50 -9.72
CA MET A 142 0.43 -10.69 -10.41
C MET A 142 1.53 -11.21 -9.47
N ALA A 143 1.46 -10.86 -8.18
CA ALA A 143 2.43 -11.30 -7.18
C ALA A 143 1.77 -11.45 -5.78
N PRO A 144 0.85 -12.42 -5.57
CA PRO A 144 0.06 -12.49 -4.35
C PRO A 144 0.90 -12.61 -3.07
N SER A 145 2.01 -13.36 -3.13
CA SER A 145 2.94 -13.53 -2.01
C SER A 145 3.74 -12.26 -1.65
N LEU A 146 3.94 -11.36 -2.62
CA LEU A 146 4.57 -10.06 -2.39
C LEU A 146 3.59 -9.12 -1.69
N PHE A 147 2.37 -9.02 -2.22
CA PHE A 147 1.36 -8.10 -1.70
C PHE A 147 0.89 -8.51 -0.29
N SER A 148 0.80 -9.80 0.01
CA SER A 148 0.22 -10.30 1.28
C SER A 148 1.05 -9.96 2.50
N LYS A 149 2.34 -9.63 2.30
CA LYS A 149 3.23 -9.16 3.36
C LYS A 149 2.93 -7.72 3.80
N PHE A 150 2.24 -6.94 2.97
CA PHE A 150 2.00 -5.52 3.22
C PHE A 150 0.52 -5.14 3.28
N ILE A 151 -0.37 -6.00 2.77
CA ILE A 151 -1.81 -5.77 2.68
C ILE A 151 -2.53 -6.99 3.26
N PRO A 152 -3.31 -6.82 4.35
CA PRO A 152 -4.05 -7.92 4.95
C PRO A 152 -5.21 -8.37 4.05
N ASN A 153 -5.62 -9.63 4.20
CA ASN A 153 -6.84 -10.20 3.58
C ASN A 153 -6.88 -10.19 2.04
N ILE A 154 -5.74 -10.14 1.36
CA ILE A 154 -5.71 -10.23 -0.12
C ILE A 154 -5.71 -11.68 -0.63
N LEU A 155 -5.27 -12.62 0.20
CA LEU A 155 -5.28 -14.04 -0.12
C LEU A 155 -6.63 -14.63 0.30
N PRO A 156 -7.13 -15.65 -0.41
CA PRO A 156 -8.34 -16.33 0.01
C PRO A 156 -8.18 -16.87 1.44
N PRO A 157 -9.27 -16.87 2.24
CA PRO A 157 -9.24 -17.51 3.54
C PRO A 157 -8.90 -19.00 3.37
N ALA A 158 -8.10 -19.52 4.29
CA ALA A 158 -7.79 -20.94 4.35
C ALA A 158 -9.09 -21.76 4.43
N LEU A 159 -9.20 -22.79 3.58
CA LEU A 159 -10.33 -23.72 3.61
C LEU A 159 -10.02 -24.88 4.57
N GLU A 160 -11.06 -25.44 5.21
CA GLU A 160 -10.90 -26.56 6.14
C GLU A 160 -10.24 -27.79 5.48
N CYS A 161 -10.53 -28.03 4.20
CA CYS A 161 -9.93 -29.11 3.42
C CYS A 161 -8.40 -28.96 3.26
N GLU A 162 -7.87 -27.74 3.31
CA GLU A 162 -6.43 -27.45 3.14
C GLU A 162 -5.64 -27.65 4.45
N LEU A 163 -6.30 -27.80 5.60
CA LEU A 163 -5.65 -27.93 6.90
C LEU A 163 -4.69 -29.13 6.97
N SER A 164 -5.07 -30.24 6.35
CA SER A 164 -4.24 -31.44 6.30
C SER A 164 -2.94 -31.21 5.51
N GLU A 165 -3.02 -30.44 4.43
CA GLU A 165 -1.89 -30.08 3.59
C GLU A 165 -0.96 -29.10 4.33
N TYR A 166 -1.52 -28.10 5.01
CA TYR A 166 -0.73 -27.20 5.86
C TYR A 166 -0.01 -27.93 6.99
N ALA A 167 -0.66 -28.90 7.64
CA ALA A 167 -0.03 -29.73 8.66
C ALA A 167 1.15 -30.54 8.10
N ALA A 168 1.01 -31.08 6.88
CA ALA A 168 2.08 -31.81 6.21
C ALA A 168 3.27 -30.89 5.82
N GLN A 169 2.97 -29.69 5.32
CA GLN A 169 3.98 -28.67 5.02
C GLN A 169 4.75 -28.25 6.28
N ASP A 170 4.06 -28.04 7.40
CA ASP A 170 4.68 -27.67 8.67
C ASP A 170 5.57 -28.80 9.21
N GLN A 171 5.11 -30.07 9.16
CA GLN A 171 5.94 -31.23 9.51
C GLN A 171 7.18 -31.40 8.63
N LYS A 172 7.10 -31.02 7.35
CA LYS A 172 8.25 -31.02 6.45
C LYS A 172 9.26 -29.95 6.86
N LEU A 173 8.79 -28.71 7.07
CA LEU A 173 9.64 -27.61 7.53
C LEU A 173 10.33 -27.92 8.87
N GLN A 174 9.58 -28.48 9.83
CA GLN A 174 10.14 -28.89 11.12
C GLN A 174 11.28 -29.91 10.97
N ARG A 175 11.13 -30.89 10.06
CA ARG A 175 12.19 -31.86 9.76
C ARG A 175 13.41 -31.21 9.12
N GLU A 176 13.23 -30.31 8.17
CA GLU A 176 14.33 -29.59 7.51
C GLU A 176 15.11 -28.73 8.52
N LEU A 177 14.40 -28.06 9.43
CA LEU A 177 15.03 -27.29 10.51
C LEU A 177 15.85 -28.18 11.45
N MET A 178 15.32 -29.35 11.84
CA MET A 178 16.07 -30.30 12.66
C MET A 178 17.34 -30.80 11.97
N GLN A 179 17.29 -31.07 10.67
CA GLN A 179 18.47 -31.47 9.88
C GLN A 179 19.52 -30.36 9.80
N ASN A 180 19.09 -29.10 9.77
CA ASN A 180 19.96 -27.92 9.79
C ASN A 180 20.43 -27.52 11.21
N GLY A 181 20.25 -28.40 12.21
CA GLY A 181 20.74 -28.17 13.57
C GLY A 181 19.82 -27.36 14.49
N PHE A 182 18.62 -26.96 14.02
CA PHE A 182 17.61 -26.29 14.83
C PHE A 182 16.72 -27.30 15.57
N ALA A 183 17.35 -28.20 16.33
CA ALA A 183 16.63 -29.17 17.15
C ALA A 183 15.89 -28.46 18.31
N ARG A 184 14.76 -29.03 18.74
CA ARG A 184 14.06 -28.56 19.95
C ARG A 184 14.98 -28.77 21.16
N GLY A 185 15.56 -27.68 21.68
CA GLY A 185 16.32 -27.69 22.92
C GLY A 185 15.46 -28.05 24.14
N ASP A 186 16.11 -28.11 25.32
CA ASP A 186 15.46 -28.45 26.59
C ASP A 186 14.24 -27.56 26.86
N GLN A 187 13.05 -28.17 26.89
CA GLN A 187 11.78 -27.47 27.12
C GLN A 187 11.44 -27.33 28.61
N SER A 188 12.31 -27.78 29.52
CA SER A 188 12.11 -27.68 30.97
C SER A 188 11.97 -26.23 31.48
N ARG A 189 12.33 -25.23 30.66
CA ARG A 189 12.22 -23.79 30.96
C ARG A 189 11.03 -23.09 30.30
N LYS A 190 10.15 -23.79 29.57
CA LYS A 190 8.92 -23.17 29.08
C LYS A 190 8.08 -22.75 30.29
N ARG A 191 7.58 -21.51 30.29
CA ARG A 191 6.58 -21.07 31.26
C ARG A 191 5.42 -22.07 31.21
N ALA A 192 5.15 -22.73 32.32
CA ALA A 192 3.88 -23.42 32.49
C ALA A 192 2.79 -22.38 32.19
N GLY A 193 2.00 -22.61 31.14
CA GLY A 193 0.78 -21.81 30.98
C GLY A 193 0.00 -21.97 32.26
N GLU A 194 -0.38 -20.87 32.91
CA GLU A 194 -1.26 -20.91 34.07
C GLU A 194 -2.50 -21.69 33.65
N GLU A 195 -2.58 -22.94 34.10
CA GLU A 195 -3.82 -23.67 34.13
C GLU A 195 -4.79 -22.79 34.91
N LEU A 196 -5.84 -22.32 34.25
CA LEU A 196 -6.98 -21.65 34.88
C LEU A 196 -7.66 -22.65 35.82
N MET A 197 -7.05 -22.91 36.97
CA MET A 197 -7.68 -23.58 38.09
C MET A 197 -8.64 -22.59 38.72
N TYR A 198 -9.87 -22.60 38.21
CA TYR A 198 -11.01 -22.00 38.87
C TYR A 198 -11.24 -22.74 40.19
N ASN A 199 -10.70 -22.22 41.29
CA ASN A 199 -11.10 -22.66 42.63
C ASN A 199 -11.32 -21.43 43.50
N GLY A 200 -12.60 -21.10 43.67
CA GLY A 200 -13.03 -20.12 44.64
C GLY A 200 -12.84 -20.65 46.05
N SER A 201 -12.11 -19.90 46.88
CA SER A 201 -12.52 -19.62 48.26
C SER A 201 -11.70 -18.44 48.81
N THR A 202 -12.43 -17.46 49.31
CA THR A 202 -12.01 -16.29 50.09
C THR A 202 -11.18 -16.64 51.33
N SER A 203 -10.07 -15.92 51.55
CA SER A 203 -9.82 -15.21 52.82
C SER A 203 -8.62 -14.26 52.71
N CYS A 204 -8.85 -13.04 53.17
CA CYS A 204 -7.96 -11.90 53.34
C CYS A 204 -6.78 -12.15 54.30
N ALA A 205 -5.62 -11.50 54.07
CA ALA A 205 -5.15 -10.36 54.87
C ALA A 205 -3.65 -10.04 54.69
N SER A 206 -3.42 -8.72 54.56
CA SER A 206 -2.27 -7.92 55.00
C SER A 206 -0.93 -8.02 54.27
N ALA A 207 -0.76 -7.02 53.43
CA ALA A 207 0.50 -6.43 53.00
C ALA A 207 1.36 -5.94 54.19
N ARG A 208 2.66 -6.19 54.13
CA ARG A 208 3.72 -5.30 54.61
C ARG A 208 4.92 -5.46 53.67
N GLY A 209 5.17 -4.42 52.88
CA GLY A 209 6.46 -4.24 52.23
C GLY A 209 7.51 -3.80 53.24
N PHE A 210 8.78 -3.93 52.88
CA PHE A 210 9.76 -2.84 52.91
C PHE A 210 11.09 -3.33 52.29
N ARG A 211 11.56 -2.52 51.34
CA ARG A 211 12.93 -2.30 50.83
C ARG A 211 13.81 -3.49 50.46
#